data_AF-A0A1I7L3S9-F1
#
_entry.id   AF-A0A1I7L3S9-F1
#
_cell.length_a   1.000
_cell.length_b   1.000
_cell.length_c   1.000
_cell.angle_alpha   90.00
_cell.angle_beta   90.00
_cell.angle_gamma   90.00
#
_symmetry.space_group_name_H-M   'P 1'
#
loop_
_entity.id
_entity.type
_entity.pdbx_description
1 polymer ?
#
loop_
_entity_poly.entity_id
_entity_poly.type
_entity_poly.pdbx_seq_one_letter_code
_entity_poly.pdbx_strand_id
1 'polypeptide(L)'
;MPENKVFMDTNIFTDIVNDIKYSTGECILDETPLDSVKVWQYMDVGLKMEKILKKVYKSSKEYRKEASESLPRAFLTLRDSMIRVDDVASKSIKVDMKK
;
A
#
# COMPACT_ATOMS: atom_id res chain seq x y z
N MET A 1 -1.35 -4.74 30.82
CA MET A 1 -1.42 -5.07 29.38
C MET A 1 -2.15 -3.91 28.71
N PRO A 2 -1.59 -3.25 27.70
CA PRO A 2 -2.33 -2.23 26.97
C PRO A 2 -3.57 -2.91 26.37
N GLU A 3 -4.73 -2.30 26.51
CA GLU A 3 -5.96 -2.88 25.99
C GLU A 3 -5.83 -2.98 24.47
N ASN A 4 -5.78 -4.20 23.92
CA ASN A 4 -5.73 -4.47 22.48
C ASN A 4 -7.11 -4.19 21.84
N LYS A 5 -7.62 -2.97 22.00
CA LYS A 5 -8.88 -2.52 21.42
C LYS A 5 -8.58 -1.72 20.16
N VAL A 6 -9.10 -2.19 19.04
CA VAL A 6 -9.01 -1.47 17.76
C VAL A 6 -10.41 -0.97 17.43
N PHE A 7 -10.59 0.34 17.44
CA PHE A 7 -11.79 1.01 16.94
C PHE A 7 -11.49 1.55 15.55
N MET A 8 -12.28 1.12 14.56
CA MET A 8 -12.08 1.49 13.16
C MET A 8 -13.40 1.97 12.58
N ASP A 9 -13.43 3.24 12.16
CA ASP A 9 -14.47 3.68 11.22
C ASP A 9 -14.14 3.10 9.84
N THR A 10 -14.99 2.19 9.38
CA THR A 10 -14.74 1.44 8.15
C THR A 10 -14.78 2.33 6.91
N ASN A 11 -15.55 3.42 6.92
CA ASN A 11 -15.63 4.33 5.77
C ASN A 11 -14.37 5.17 5.69
N ILE A 12 -14.01 5.83 6.79
CA ILE A 12 -12.78 6.65 6.85
C ILE A 12 -11.55 5.80 6.55
N PHE A 13 -11.48 4.57 7.10
CA PHE A 13 -10.38 3.66 6.83
C PHE A 13 -10.30 3.28 5.34
N THR A 14 -11.44 3.03 4.71
CA THR A 14 -11.50 2.70 3.27
C THR A 14 -11.02 3.86 2.41
N ASP A 15 -11.43 5.08 2.75
CA ASP A 15 -11.02 6.28 2.03
C ASP A 15 -9.52 6.49 2.12
N ILE A 16 -8.93 6.38 3.33
CA ILE A 16 -7.47 6.47 3.52
C ILE A 16 -6.73 5.40 2.69
N VAL A 17 -7.22 4.16 2.70
CA VAL A 17 -6.59 3.07 1.93
C VAL A 17 -6.66 3.32 0.42
N ASN A 18 -7.79 3.87 -0.04
CA ASN A 18 -7.96 4.27 -1.43
C ASN A 18 -7.03 5.43 -1.80
N ASP A 19 -6.89 6.44 -0.94
CA ASP A 19 -5.98 7.56 -1.17
C ASP A 19 -4.53 7.07 -1.32
N ILE A 20 -4.06 6.19 -0.43
CA ILE A 20 -2.74 5.54 -0.56
C ILE A 20 -2.62 4.85 -1.92
N LYS A 21 -3.63 4.07 -2.30
CA LYS A 21 -3.63 3.33 -3.57
C LYS A 21 -3.52 4.26 -4.77
N TYR A 22 -4.33 5.31 -4.83
CA TYR A 22 -4.39 6.22 -5.96
C TYR A 22 -3.18 7.13 -6.03
N SER A 23 -2.79 7.79 -4.93
CA SER A 23 -1.61 8.66 -4.90
C SER A 23 -0.32 7.92 -5.25
N THR A 24 -0.18 6.67 -4.79
CA THR A 24 0.97 5.85 -5.18
C THR A 24 0.91 5.44 -6.65
N GLY A 25 -0.29 5.14 -7.17
CA GLY A 25 -0.51 4.83 -8.59
C GLY A 25 -0.02 5.92 -9.54
N GLU A 26 -0.09 7.19 -9.11
CA GLU A 26 0.37 8.36 -9.85
C GLU A 26 1.89 8.61 -9.78
N CYS A 27 2.60 7.94 -8.87
CA CYS A 27 4.06 8.05 -8.73
C CYS A 27 4.81 7.22 -9.80
N ILE A 28 4.54 7.53 -11.07
CA ILE A 28 5.18 6.90 -12.24
C ILE A 28 6.37 7.75 -12.66
N LEU A 29 7.57 7.18 -12.56
CA LEU A 29 8.76 7.79 -13.15
C LEU A 29 8.75 7.55 -14.67
N ASP A 30 8.92 8.63 -15.44
CA ASP A 30 9.19 8.54 -16.88
C ASP A 30 10.47 7.75 -17.11
N GLU A 31 10.43 6.69 -17.94
CA GLU A 31 11.57 5.82 -18.23
C GLU A 31 12.53 6.40 -19.29
N THR A 32 12.14 7.48 -20.00
CA THR A 32 12.96 8.14 -21.03
C THR A 32 14.40 8.49 -20.60
N PRO A 33 14.67 8.92 -19.35
CA PRO A 33 16.04 9.16 -18.88
C PRO A 33 16.94 7.91 -18.90
N LEU A 34 16.39 6.69 -18.83
CA LEU A 34 17.16 5.44 -18.93
C LEU A 34 17.73 5.23 -20.34
N ASP A 35 17.07 5.74 -21.38
CA ASP A 35 17.54 5.63 -22.76
C ASP A 35 18.73 6.55 -23.04
N SER A 36 18.83 7.65 -22.30
CA SER A 36 19.87 8.67 -22.44
C SER A 36 21.18 8.30 -21.76
N VAL A 37 21.21 7.22 -20.96
CA VAL A 37 22.39 6.84 -20.17
C VAL A 37 23.57 6.37 -21.03
N LYS A 38 23.31 5.98 -22.29
CA LYS A 38 24.33 5.58 -23.27
C LYS A 38 25.39 6.66 -23.51
N VAL A 39 25.06 7.93 -23.29
CA VAL A 39 25.98 9.06 -23.44
C VAL A 39 27.19 8.95 -22.49
N TRP A 40 27.05 8.22 -21.38
CA TRP A 40 28.11 8.09 -20.37
C TRP A 40 28.76 6.70 -20.33
N GLN A 41 28.47 5.81 -21.29
CA GLN A 41 28.86 4.39 -21.25
C GLN A 41 30.37 4.14 -21.26
N TYR A 42 31.19 5.12 -21.64
CA TYR A 42 32.65 5.02 -21.70
C TYR A 42 33.36 5.77 -20.57
N MET A 43 32.62 6.29 -19.59
CA MET A 43 33.18 6.96 -18.43
C MET A 43 32.90 6.14 -17.17
N ASP A 44 33.90 5.96 -16.31
CA ASP A 44 33.75 5.23 -15.04
C ASP A 44 32.63 5.83 -14.16
N VAL A 45 32.49 7.16 -14.15
CA VAL A 45 31.42 7.87 -13.45
C VAL A 45 30.06 7.54 -14.08
N GLY A 46 30.00 7.46 -15.41
CA GLY A 46 28.80 7.11 -16.17
C GLY A 46 28.27 5.73 -15.83
N LEU A 47 29.15 4.72 -15.84
CA LEU A 47 28.81 3.34 -15.49
C LEU A 47 28.29 3.20 -14.04
N LYS A 48 28.84 3.99 -13.10
CA LYS A 48 28.34 4.02 -11.71
C LYS A 48 26.96 4.68 -11.66
N MET A 49 26.79 5.81 -12.34
CA MET A 49 25.52 6.54 -12.34
C MET A 49 24.41 5.75 -13.02
N GLU A 50 24.70 5.02 -14.10
CA GLU A 50 23.77 4.10 -14.76
C GLU A 50 23.22 3.05 -13.79
N LYS A 51 24.11 2.41 -13.01
CA LYS A 51 23.72 1.40 -12.02
C LYS A 51 22.82 2.00 -10.93
N ILE A 52 23.13 3.20 -10.47
CA ILE A 52 22.33 3.91 -9.47
C ILE A 52 20.96 4.24 -10.06
N LEU A 53 20.90 4.80 -11.26
CA LEU A 53 19.66 5.16 -11.92
C LEU A 53 18.76 3.94 -12.11
N LYS A 54 19.28 2.83 -12.66
CA LYS A 54 18.53 1.58 -12.78
C LYS A 54 17.98 1.07 -11.45
N LYS A 55 18.74 1.20 -10.36
CA LYS A 55 18.27 0.82 -9.01
C LYS A 55 17.14 1.71 -8.52
N VAL A 56 17.22 3.02 -8.75
CA VAL A 56 16.15 3.97 -8.38
C VAL A 56 14.85 3.61 -9.10
N TYR A 57 14.90 3.41 -10.43
CA TYR A 57 13.72 3.02 -11.20
C TYR A 57 13.12 1.69 -10.74
N LYS A 58 13.97 0.68 -10.51
CA LYS A 58 13.53 -0.62 -9.99
C LYS A 58 12.85 -0.46 -8.63
N SER A 59 13.49 0.25 -7.70
CA SER A 59 12.95 0.48 -6.35
C SER A 59 11.65 1.27 -6.38
N SER A 60 11.54 2.28 -7.25
CA SER A 60 10.31 3.05 -7.43
C SER A 60 9.16 2.19 -7.96
N LYS A 61 9.45 1.30 -8.92
CA LYS A 61 8.47 0.37 -9.48
C LYS A 61 7.98 -0.65 -8.46
N GLU A 62 8.91 -1.20 -7.67
CA GLU A 62 8.59 -2.13 -6.58
C GLU A 62 7.78 -1.45 -5.49
N TYR A 63 8.21 -0.28 -5.01
CA TYR A 63 7.47 0.51 -4.02
C TYR A 63 6.06 0.82 -4.51
N ARG A 64 5.93 1.29 -5.76
CA ARG A 64 4.62 1.59 -6.35
C ARG A 64 3.71 0.39 -6.33
N LYS A 65 4.18 -0.77 -6.81
CA LYS A 65 3.40 -2.00 -6.81
C LYS A 65 2.95 -2.39 -5.40
N GLU A 66 3.86 -2.42 -4.44
CA GLU A 66 3.53 -2.82 -3.06
C GLU A 66 2.53 -1.84 -2.43
N ALA A 67 2.73 -0.53 -2.58
CA ALA A 67 1.90 0.49 -1.96
C ALA A 67 0.56 0.73 -2.69
N SER A 68 0.45 0.46 -4.00
CA SER A 68 -0.81 0.60 -4.74
C SER A 68 -1.65 -0.69 -4.81
N GLU A 69 -1.04 -1.86 -4.59
CA GLU A 69 -1.74 -3.15 -4.73
C GLU A 69 -1.70 -3.97 -3.45
N SER A 70 -0.52 -4.41 -3.03
CA SER A 70 -0.35 -5.37 -1.93
C SER A 70 -0.86 -4.82 -0.60
N LEU A 71 -0.41 -3.61 -0.23
CA LEU A 71 -0.72 -2.99 1.04
C LEU A 71 -2.20 -2.60 1.15
N PRO A 72 -2.81 -1.92 0.14
CA PRO A 72 -4.25 -1.66 0.15
C PRO A 72 -5.08 -2.95 0.24
N ARG A 73 -4.69 -4.00 -0.49
CA ARG A 73 -5.40 -5.29 -0.44
C ARG A 73 -5.34 -5.91 0.96
N ALA A 74 -4.17 -5.89 1.61
CA ALA A 74 -4.01 -6.41 2.96
C ALA A 74 -4.86 -5.62 3.97
N PHE A 75 -4.88 -4.29 3.88
CA PHE A 75 -5.68 -3.44 4.74
C PHE A 75 -7.18 -3.61 4.55
N LEU A 76 -7.66 -3.70 3.31
CA LEU A 76 -9.08 -3.99 3.05
C LEU A 76 -9.47 -5.38 3.56
N THR A 77 -8.59 -6.37 3.44
CA THR A 77 -8.81 -7.72 4.00
C THR A 77 -8.92 -7.68 5.52
N LEU A 78 -8.07 -6.90 6.20
CA LEU A 78 -8.15 -6.70 7.64
C LEU A 78 -9.47 -6.06 8.06
N ARG A 79 -9.87 -4.97 7.38
CA ARG A 79 -11.16 -4.29 7.59
C ARG A 79 -12.32 -5.27 7.45
N ASP A 80 -12.36 -6.04 6.38
CA ASP A 80 -13.45 -7.00 6.11
C ASP A 80 -13.52 -8.10 7.17
N SER A 81 -12.35 -8.52 7.68
CA SER A 81 -12.27 -9.48 8.77
C SER A 81 -12.83 -8.91 10.07
N MET A 82 -12.55 -7.63 10.37
CA MET A 82 -13.11 -6.95 11.55
C MET A 82 -14.63 -6.80 11.46
N ILE A 83 -15.16 -6.38 10.31
CA ILE A 83 -16.60 -6.29 10.06
C ILE A 83 -17.26 -7.65 10.30
N ARG A 84 -16.65 -8.73 9.80
CA ARG A 84 -17.19 -10.09 9.98
C ARG A 84 -17.20 -10.51 11.45
N VAL A 85 -16.14 -10.23 12.19
CA VAL A 85 -16.08 -10.54 13.63
C VAL A 85 -17.19 -9.80 14.39
N ASP A 86 -17.40 -8.52 14.07
CA ASP A 86 -18.44 -7.71 14.70
C ASP A 86 -19.87 -8.20 14.37
N ASP A 87 -20.12 -8.58 13.11
CA ASP A 87 -21.39 -9.18 12.68
C ASP A 87 -21.66 -10.53 13.39
N VAL A 88 -20.65 -11.39 13.52
CA VAL A 88 -20.79 -12.67 14.25
C VAL A 88 -21.01 -12.43 15.74
N ALA A 89 -20.25 -11.50 16.34
CA ALA A 89 -20.38 -11.16 17.75
C ALA A 89 -21.77 -10.60 18.05
N SER A 90 -22.26 -9.63 17.28
CA SER A 90 -23.59 -9.04 17.45
C SER A 90 -24.71 -10.06 17.32
N LYS A 91 -24.63 -11.00 16.37
CA LYS A 91 -25.62 -12.10 16.21
C LYS A 91 -25.57 -13.14 17.33
N SER A 92 -24.44 -13.28 18.02
CA SER A 92 -24.27 -14.23 19.12
C SER A 92 -24.88 -13.74 20.45
N ILE A 93 -25.18 -12.44 20.55
CA ILE A 93 -25.79 -11.84 21.73
C ILE A 93 -27.27 -12.25 21.79
N LYS A 94 -27.61 -13.17 22.68
CA LYS A 94 -29.01 -13.45 23.05
C LYS A 94 -29.48 -12.38 24.04
N VAL A 95 -30.39 -11.53 23.61
CA VAL A 95 -31.04 -10.55 24.49
C VAL A 95 -32.23 -11.23 25.16
N ASP A 96 -32.11 -11.52 26.46
CA ASP A 96 -33.25 -11.96 27.26
C ASP A 96 -34.21 -10.79 27.45
N MET A 97 -35.25 -10.74 26.62
CA MET A 97 -36.38 -9.83 26.81
C MET A 97 -37.30 -10.39 27.91
N LYS A 98 -36.94 -10.17 29.18
CA LYS A 98 -37.89 -10.37 30.28
C LYS A 98 -38.99 -9.30 30.17
N LYS A 99 -40.20 -9.75 29.85
CA LYS A 99 -41.45 -8.99 29.96
C LYS A 99 -41.88 -8.87 31.42
#